data_AF-A0A1H9BPE8-F1
#
_entry.id   AF-A0A1H9BPE8-F1
#
_cell.length_a   1.000
_cell.length_b   1.000
_cell.length_c   1.000
_cell.angle_alpha   90.00
_cell.angle_beta   90.00
_cell.angle_gamma   90.00
#
_symmetry.space_group_name_H-M   'P 1'
#
loop_
_entity.id
_entity.type
_entity.pdbx_description
1 polymer ?
#
loop_
_entity_poly.entity_id
_entity_poly.type
_entity_poly.pdbx_seq_one_letter_code
_entity_poly.pdbx_strand_id
1 'polypeptide(L)'
;MSETEFYDQMENLFFWYEDKVREGKIRSYGIALEYMGKEPLETKWHFELEEIKRRADIAGKEKSSLKYVIFEYNIDCPYLQSTVSQMVAGEKVTLAEDCHRLGFETVASMPFAMGDALKNHSVKELLEFALSGSDHVIVGSKNVKHIEEILKYI
;
A
#
# COMPACT_ATOMS: atom_id res chain seq x y z
N MET A 1 -15.00 -2.75 18.33
CA MET A 1 -13.74 -3.51 18.36
C MET A 1 -12.70 -2.59 18.96
N SER A 2 -12.01 -3.05 20.00
CA SER A 2 -10.86 -2.36 20.56
C SER A 2 -9.63 -2.53 19.65
N GLU A 3 -8.63 -1.69 19.84
CA GLU A 3 -7.36 -1.77 19.13
C GLU A 3 -6.68 -3.14 19.31
N THR A 4 -6.68 -3.67 20.53
CA THR A 4 -6.13 -5.01 20.81
C THR A 4 -6.89 -6.10 20.05
N GLU A 5 -8.22 -6.08 20.08
CA GLU A 5 -9.05 -7.05 19.33
C GLU A 5 -8.81 -6.97 17.82
N PHE A 6 -8.48 -5.79 17.28
CA PHE A 6 -8.11 -5.63 15.88
C PHE A 6 -6.79 -6.34 15.57
N TYR A 7 -5.71 -6.03 16.30
CA TYR A 7 -4.40 -6.63 16.04
C TYR A 7 -4.36 -8.13 16.29
N ASP A 8 -5.10 -8.63 17.29
CA ASP A 8 -5.21 -10.07 17.54
C ASP A 8 -5.94 -10.80 16.39
N GLN A 9 -6.96 -10.17 15.78
CA GLN A 9 -7.60 -10.72 14.59
C GLN A 9 -6.67 -10.68 13.37
N MET A 10 -5.89 -9.61 13.21
CA MET A 10 -4.89 -9.51 12.14
C MET A 10 -3.79 -10.58 12.28
N GLU A 11 -3.31 -10.84 13.49
CA GLU A 11 -2.31 -11.89 13.75
C GLU A 11 -2.83 -13.28 13.34
N ASN A 12 -4.08 -13.60 13.72
CA ASN A 12 -4.73 -14.85 13.30
C ASN A 12 -4.84 -14.97 11.77
N LEU A 13 -5.13 -13.87 11.08
CA LEU A 13 -5.14 -13.83 9.62
C LEU A 13 -3.74 -14.05 9.03
N PHE A 14 -2.70 -13.49 9.64
CA PHE A 14 -1.33 -13.70 9.19
C PHE A 14 -0.88 -15.15 9.39
N PHE A 15 -1.25 -15.82 10.49
CA PHE A 15 -1.00 -17.26 10.64
C PHE A 15 -1.58 -18.07 9.48
N TRP A 16 -2.82 -17.74 9.07
CA TRP A 16 -3.46 -18.39 7.94
C TRP A 16 -2.72 -18.13 6.62
N TYR A 17 -2.31 -16.88 6.34
CA TYR A 17 -1.55 -16.56 5.13
C TYR A 17 -0.19 -17.25 5.10
N GLU A 18 0.51 -17.29 6.23
CA GLU A 18 1.79 -17.98 6.35
C GLU A 18 1.64 -19.50 6.17
N ASP A 19 0.52 -20.10 6.60
CA ASP A 19 0.19 -21.49 6.24
C ASP A 19 0.03 -21.65 4.72
N LYS A 20 -0.64 -20.71 4.03
CA LYS A 20 -0.75 -20.75 2.56
C LYS A 20 0.59 -20.59 1.86
N VAL A 21 1.52 -19.83 2.44
CA VAL A 21 2.90 -19.76 1.93
C VAL A 21 3.62 -21.09 2.12
N ARG A 22 3.56 -21.69 3.31
CA ARG A 22 4.17 -23.01 3.60
C ARG A 22 3.60 -24.13 2.73
N GLU A 23 2.31 -24.08 2.43
CA GLU A 23 1.62 -24.99 1.51
C GLU A 23 2.01 -24.75 0.03
N GLY A 24 2.74 -23.68 -0.29
CA GLY A 24 3.12 -23.30 -1.65
C GLY A 24 1.98 -22.73 -2.49
N LYS A 25 0.86 -22.33 -1.87
CA LYS A 25 -0.32 -21.77 -2.57
C LYS A 25 -0.12 -20.32 -2.98
N ILE A 26 0.67 -19.58 -2.20
CA ILE A 26 1.08 -18.21 -2.49
C ILE A 26 2.56 -18.05 -2.13
N ARG A 27 3.24 -17.06 -2.71
CA ARG A 27 4.65 -16.75 -2.38
C ARG A 27 4.78 -15.64 -1.34
N SER A 28 3.87 -14.68 -1.38
CA SER A 28 3.85 -13.49 -0.54
C SER A 28 2.42 -12.95 -0.51
N TYR A 29 2.15 -12.05 0.43
CA TYR A 29 0.88 -11.34 0.55
C TYR A 29 1.11 -9.87 0.92
N GLY A 30 0.03 -9.10 0.92
CA GLY A 30 0.08 -7.66 1.18
C GLY A 30 -1.23 -7.14 1.77
N ILE A 31 -1.24 -5.85 2.07
CA ILE A 31 -2.39 -5.15 2.65
C ILE A 31 -2.83 -4.05 1.68
N ALA A 32 -4.14 -3.94 1.47
CA ALA A 32 -4.75 -2.89 0.67
C ALA A 32 -5.38 -1.82 1.56
N LEU A 33 -4.95 -0.57 1.38
CA LEU A 33 -5.34 0.58 2.18
C LEU A 33 -6.01 1.63 1.30
N GLU A 34 -7.32 1.71 1.37
CA GLU A 34 -8.09 2.70 0.61
C GLU A 34 -8.29 3.98 1.42
N TYR A 35 -8.87 3.87 2.62
CA TYR A 35 -9.24 5.04 3.42
C TYR A 35 -8.08 5.69 4.17
N MET A 36 -7.07 4.94 4.61
CA MET A 36 -5.88 5.57 5.22
C MET A 36 -5.07 6.40 4.24
N GLY A 37 -5.12 6.06 2.94
CA GLY A 37 -4.52 6.88 1.90
C GLY A 37 -5.28 8.18 1.63
N LYS A 38 -6.62 8.17 1.75
CA LYS A 38 -7.51 9.32 1.49
C LYS A 38 -7.74 10.22 2.71
N GLU A 39 -7.86 9.62 3.87
CA GLU A 39 -8.27 10.23 5.14
C GLU A 39 -7.26 9.90 6.25
N PRO A 40 -5.96 10.20 6.09
CA PRO A 40 -4.89 9.75 6.99
C PRO A 40 -4.97 10.28 8.43
N LEU A 41 -5.79 11.30 8.68
CA LEU A 41 -5.97 11.91 10.01
C LEU A 41 -7.24 11.41 10.72
N GLU A 42 -8.03 10.55 10.07
CA GLU A 42 -9.30 10.07 10.60
C GLU A 42 -9.08 8.89 11.55
N THR A 43 -9.36 9.10 12.83
CA THR A 43 -9.02 8.15 13.91
C THR A 43 -9.69 6.80 13.74
N LYS A 44 -10.93 6.75 13.21
CA LYS A 44 -11.64 5.46 13.01
C LYS A 44 -10.95 4.51 12.02
N TRP A 45 -10.08 5.03 11.15
CA TRP A 45 -9.36 4.26 10.13
C TRP A 45 -7.89 4.01 10.49
N HIS A 46 -7.43 4.57 11.60
CA HIS A 46 -6.02 4.56 11.97
C HIS A 46 -5.58 3.23 12.57
N PHE A 47 -4.44 2.72 12.11
CA PHE A 47 -3.64 1.69 12.76
C PHE A 47 -2.15 1.99 12.53
N GLU A 48 -1.28 1.36 13.31
CA GLU A 48 0.17 1.48 13.16
C GLU A 48 0.70 0.32 12.32
N LEU A 49 1.31 0.63 11.18
CA LEU A 49 1.89 -0.38 10.30
C LEU A 49 3.06 -1.11 10.95
N GLU A 50 3.78 -0.47 11.87
CA GLU A 50 4.83 -1.10 12.70
C GLU A 50 4.27 -2.28 13.50
N GLU A 51 3.12 -2.10 14.16
CA GLU A 51 2.47 -3.16 14.93
C GLU A 51 1.95 -4.28 14.02
N ILE A 52 1.37 -3.92 12.86
CA ILE A 52 0.99 -4.89 11.84
C ILE A 52 2.19 -5.75 11.39
N LYS A 53 3.32 -5.12 11.08
CA LYS A 53 4.53 -5.83 10.64
C LYS A 53 5.05 -6.75 11.73
N ARG A 54 5.07 -6.29 12.98
CA ARG A 54 5.48 -7.09 14.15
C ARG A 54 4.61 -8.34 14.31
N ARG A 55 3.29 -8.19 14.23
CA ARG A 55 2.31 -9.28 14.33
C ARG A 55 2.47 -10.28 13.18
N ALA A 56 2.70 -9.80 11.97
CA ALA A 56 2.98 -10.66 10.83
C ALA A 56 4.28 -11.46 11.06
N ASP A 57 5.37 -10.83 11.50
CA ASP A 57 6.65 -11.51 11.73
C ASP A 57 6.60 -12.58 12.83
N ILE A 58 5.75 -12.39 13.84
CA ILE A 58 5.41 -13.45 14.81
C ILE A 58 4.80 -14.66 14.09
N ALA A 59 3.79 -14.44 13.25
CA ALA A 59 3.15 -15.51 12.49
C ALA A 59 4.11 -16.21 11.51
N GLY A 60 5.09 -15.46 10.98
CA GLY A 60 6.15 -15.95 10.10
C GLY A 60 7.30 -16.67 10.79
N LYS A 61 7.33 -16.74 12.13
CA LYS A 61 8.45 -17.27 12.92
C LYS A 61 9.77 -16.54 12.64
N GLU A 62 9.81 -15.25 12.99
CA GLU A 62 10.92 -14.26 12.85
C GLU A 62 10.77 -13.34 11.64
N LYS A 63 10.33 -13.86 10.49
CA LYS A 63 10.12 -13.04 9.29
C LYS A 63 8.91 -13.53 8.51
N SER A 64 7.96 -12.62 8.29
CA SER A 64 6.79 -12.90 7.47
C SER A 64 7.05 -12.74 5.97
N SER A 65 6.12 -13.32 5.21
CA SER A 65 5.94 -13.18 3.77
C SER A 65 5.00 -12.01 3.43
N LEU A 66 4.60 -11.22 4.43
CA LEU A 66 3.93 -9.94 4.24
C LEU A 66 4.93 -8.97 3.61
N LYS A 67 4.64 -8.54 2.38
CA LYS A 67 5.62 -7.84 1.54
C LYS A 67 5.10 -6.54 0.94
N TYR A 68 3.80 -6.47 0.63
CA TYR A 68 3.25 -5.37 -0.16
C TYR A 68 2.27 -4.51 0.62
N VAL A 69 2.32 -3.20 0.41
CA VAL A 69 1.24 -2.28 0.79
C VAL A 69 0.74 -1.59 -0.47
N ILE A 70 -0.54 -1.81 -0.80
CA ILE A 70 -1.22 -1.12 -1.90
C ILE A 70 -2.11 -0.02 -1.34
N PHE A 71 -2.10 1.14 -1.98
CA PHE A 71 -2.90 2.30 -1.57
C PHE A 71 -3.32 3.14 -2.78
N GLU A 72 -4.31 4.01 -2.60
CA GLU A 72 -4.61 5.03 -3.61
C GLU A 72 -3.54 6.12 -3.58
N TYR A 73 -2.87 6.32 -4.71
CA TYR A 73 -1.89 7.40 -4.88
C TYR A 73 -1.92 7.93 -6.31
N ASN A 74 -2.41 9.15 -6.44
CA ASN A 74 -2.56 9.89 -7.68
C ASN A 74 -2.56 11.39 -7.37
N ILE A 75 -2.61 12.23 -8.40
CA ILE A 75 -2.50 13.69 -8.23
C ILE A 75 -3.60 14.29 -7.33
N ASP A 76 -4.78 13.65 -7.26
CA ASP A 76 -5.90 14.07 -6.42
C ASP A 76 -5.82 13.48 -4.99
N CYS A 77 -4.96 12.48 -4.78
CA CYS A 77 -4.76 11.78 -3.52
C CYS A 77 -3.26 11.65 -3.18
N PRO A 78 -2.54 12.75 -2.88
CA PRO A 78 -1.10 12.75 -2.64
C PRO A 78 -0.71 12.36 -1.19
N TYR A 79 -1.68 12.11 -0.32
CA TYR A 79 -1.50 12.19 1.14
C TYR A 79 -0.53 11.18 1.74
N LEU A 80 -0.29 10.06 1.05
CA LEU A 80 0.66 9.05 1.46
C LEU A 80 2.06 9.62 1.74
N GLN A 81 2.49 10.59 0.94
CA GLN A 81 3.82 11.21 1.05
C GLN A 81 3.79 12.58 1.71
N SER A 82 2.63 13.24 1.77
CA SER A 82 2.52 14.61 2.28
C SER A 82 1.96 14.70 3.69
N THR A 83 1.34 13.63 4.22
CA THR A 83 0.74 13.61 5.56
C THR A 83 1.50 12.69 6.49
N VAL A 84 1.93 13.24 7.63
CA VAL A 84 2.49 12.47 8.74
C VAL A 84 1.35 11.79 9.50
N SER A 85 1.31 10.46 9.47
CA SER A 85 0.21 9.67 10.01
C SER A 85 0.63 8.38 10.69
N GLN A 86 1.92 8.04 10.71
CA GLN A 86 2.41 6.80 11.32
C GLN A 86 3.50 7.08 12.35
N MET A 87 3.76 6.10 13.20
CA MET A 87 4.89 6.08 14.11
C MET A 87 5.75 4.83 13.87
N VAL A 88 7.05 5.02 13.73
CA VAL A 88 8.01 3.92 13.58
C VAL A 88 9.25 4.19 14.40
N ALA A 89 9.64 3.24 15.25
CA ALA A 89 10.72 3.42 16.24
C ALA A 89 10.58 4.71 17.09
N GLY A 90 9.35 5.15 17.34
CA GLY A 90 9.03 6.36 18.11
C GLY A 90 9.10 7.69 17.32
N GLU A 91 9.41 7.64 16.02
CA GLU A 91 9.41 8.82 15.14
C GLU A 91 8.10 8.94 14.37
N LYS A 92 7.56 10.15 14.25
CA LYS A 92 6.38 10.42 13.42
C LYS A 92 6.80 10.57 11.97
N VAL A 93 6.19 9.77 11.10
CA VAL A 93 6.53 9.70 9.66
C VAL A 93 5.27 9.64 8.80
N THR A 94 5.45 9.76 7.49
CA THR A 94 4.40 9.51 6.51
C THR A 94 4.21 8.00 6.32
N LEU A 95 3.06 7.57 5.82
CA LEU A 95 2.81 6.14 5.55
C LEU A 95 3.79 5.57 4.51
N ALA A 96 4.21 6.37 3.52
CA ALA A 96 5.23 5.98 2.55
C ALA A 96 6.58 5.68 3.23
N GLU A 97 7.03 6.57 4.10
CA GLU A 97 8.29 6.42 4.83
C GLU A 97 8.24 5.22 5.78
N ASP A 98 7.12 5.01 6.47
CA ASP A 98 6.91 3.87 7.34
C ASP A 98 7.02 2.54 6.56
N CYS A 99 6.36 2.45 5.40
CA CYS A 99 6.47 1.29 4.51
C CYS A 99 7.93 0.96 4.18
N HIS A 100 8.72 1.95 3.76
CA HIS A 100 10.12 1.73 3.40
C HIS A 100 10.99 1.34 4.61
N ARG A 101 10.79 1.98 5.76
CA ARG A 101 11.53 1.65 7.00
C ARG A 101 11.26 0.24 7.49
N LEU A 102 10.04 -0.25 7.31
CA LEU A 102 9.63 -1.61 7.67
C LEU A 102 9.94 -2.66 6.57
N GLY A 103 10.48 -2.22 5.43
CA GLY A 103 10.90 -3.09 4.32
C GLY A 103 9.76 -3.60 3.43
N PHE A 104 8.63 -2.88 3.38
CA PHE A 104 7.56 -3.16 2.43
C PHE A 104 7.90 -2.62 1.02
N GLU A 105 7.38 -3.31 0.00
CA GLU A 105 7.24 -2.75 -1.34
C GLU A 105 5.88 -2.06 -1.46
N THR A 106 5.89 -0.84 -1.95
CA THR A 106 4.71 0.02 -2.08
C THR A 106 4.10 -0.06 -3.47
N VAL A 107 2.77 -0.04 -3.53
CA VAL A 107 2.02 -0.17 -4.80
C VAL A 107 0.98 0.94 -4.91
N ALA A 108 1.19 1.90 -5.82
CA ALA A 108 0.19 2.90 -6.15
C ALA A 108 -0.94 2.30 -7.00
N SER A 109 -2.17 2.51 -6.55
CA SER A 109 -3.38 2.18 -7.28
C SER A 109 -4.08 3.44 -7.77
N MET A 110 -4.92 3.28 -8.81
CA MET A 110 -5.71 4.35 -9.41
C MET A 110 -4.89 5.56 -9.88
N PRO A 111 -3.75 5.37 -10.58
CA PRO A 111 -2.89 6.49 -11.02
C PRO A 111 -3.61 7.48 -11.95
N PHE A 112 -4.70 7.05 -12.61
CA PHE A 112 -5.51 7.87 -13.51
C PHE A 112 -6.83 8.36 -12.91
N ALA A 113 -7.07 8.18 -11.60
CA ALA A 113 -8.33 8.54 -10.93
C ALA A 113 -9.56 8.01 -11.70
N MET A 114 -9.59 6.71 -12.00
CA MET A 114 -10.64 6.06 -12.82
C MET A 114 -10.81 6.62 -14.25
N GLY A 115 -9.80 7.35 -14.74
CA GLY A 115 -9.80 8.02 -16.03
C GLY A 115 -10.18 9.50 -15.97
N ASP A 116 -10.58 10.02 -14.81
CA ASP A 116 -10.96 11.43 -14.67
C ASP A 116 -9.74 12.35 -14.79
N ALA A 117 -8.59 11.96 -14.25
CA ALA A 117 -7.37 12.77 -14.32
C ALA A 117 -6.86 12.93 -15.77
N LEU A 118 -7.16 11.99 -16.67
CA LEU A 118 -6.79 12.05 -18.09
C LEU A 118 -7.49 13.19 -18.86
N LYS A 119 -8.51 13.82 -18.26
CA LYS A 119 -9.16 15.01 -18.85
C LYS A 119 -8.25 16.24 -18.82
N ASN A 120 -7.35 16.29 -17.85
CA ASN A 120 -6.51 17.47 -17.55
C ASN A 120 -5.01 17.18 -17.60
N HIS A 121 -4.60 15.91 -17.60
CA HIS A 121 -3.20 15.48 -17.54
C HIS A 121 -2.90 14.40 -18.58
N SER A 122 -1.65 14.36 -19.03
CA SER A 122 -1.16 13.29 -19.90
C SER A 122 -0.90 11.99 -19.13
N VAL A 123 -0.90 10.85 -19.83
CA VAL A 123 -0.51 9.55 -19.27
C VAL A 123 0.86 9.61 -18.61
N LYS A 124 1.80 10.30 -19.25
CA LYS A 124 3.17 10.48 -18.75
C LYS A 124 3.18 11.17 -17.38
N GLU A 125 2.54 12.33 -17.27
CA GLU A 125 2.53 13.11 -16.02
C GLU A 125 1.92 12.32 -14.85
N LEU A 126 0.84 11.58 -15.12
CA LEU A 126 0.16 10.79 -14.09
C LEU A 126 0.99 9.58 -13.64
N LEU A 127 1.69 8.90 -14.56
CA LEU A 127 2.58 7.80 -14.23
C LEU A 127 3.85 8.28 -13.51
N GLU A 128 4.45 9.39 -13.96
CA GLU A 128 5.59 10.01 -13.30
C GLU A 128 5.23 10.42 -11.86
N PHE A 129 4.03 11.00 -11.66
CA PHE A 129 3.53 11.29 -10.31
C PHE A 129 3.42 10.02 -9.46
N ALA A 130 2.73 8.98 -9.94
CA ALA A 130 2.52 7.76 -9.17
C ALA A 130 3.83 7.04 -8.82
N LEU A 131 4.77 6.97 -9.76
CA LEU A 131 6.09 6.36 -9.56
C LEU A 131 7.03 7.22 -8.70
N SER A 132 6.76 8.52 -8.54
CA SER A 132 7.60 9.41 -7.73
C SER A 132 7.62 9.07 -6.23
N GLY A 133 6.66 8.28 -5.75
CA GLY A 133 6.88 7.55 -4.50
C GLY A 133 5.87 6.46 -4.24
N SER A 134 5.87 5.54 -5.20
CA SER A 134 5.59 4.13 -4.96
C SER A 134 6.61 3.30 -5.76
N ASP A 135 6.91 2.09 -5.30
CA ASP A 135 7.83 1.19 -5.99
C ASP A 135 7.20 0.58 -7.25
N HIS A 136 5.88 0.39 -7.21
CA HIS A 136 5.09 -0.20 -8.29
C HIS A 136 3.82 0.59 -8.53
N VAL A 137 3.30 0.54 -9.76
CA VAL A 137 2.01 1.15 -10.12
C VAL A 137 1.09 0.11 -10.78
N ILE A 138 -0.17 0.06 -10.35
CA ILE A 138 -1.21 -0.73 -11.01
C ILE A 138 -2.00 0.16 -11.96
N VAL A 139 -1.90 -0.15 -13.25
CA VAL A 139 -2.56 0.61 -14.30
C VAL A 139 -3.69 -0.20 -14.93
N GLY A 140 -4.90 0.36 -14.92
CA GLY A 140 -6.05 -0.22 -15.59
C GLY A 140 -6.25 0.39 -16.98
N SER A 141 -6.55 -0.45 -17.98
CA SER A 141 -6.93 0.01 -19.31
C SER A 141 -8.00 -0.88 -19.93
N LYS A 142 -8.88 -0.27 -20.74
CA LYS A 142 -9.93 -0.96 -21.50
C LYS A 142 -9.57 -1.17 -22.98
N ASN A 143 -8.45 -0.63 -23.46
CA ASN A 143 -8.04 -0.76 -24.86
C ASN A 143 -6.52 -0.92 -25.02
N VAL A 144 -6.12 -1.62 -26.08
CA VAL A 144 -4.73 -1.99 -26.36
C VAL A 144 -3.85 -0.77 -26.65
N LYS A 145 -4.36 0.24 -27.38
CA LYS A 145 -3.58 1.45 -27.71
C LYS A 145 -3.13 2.21 -26.47
N HIS A 146 -3.98 2.29 -25.46
CA HIS A 146 -3.63 2.92 -24.20
C HIS A 146 -2.60 2.08 -23.42
N ILE A 147 -2.66 0.74 -23.50
CA ILE A 147 -1.61 -0.12 -22.94
C ILE A 147 -0.26 0.14 -23.64
N GLU A 148 -0.26 0.25 -24.97
CA GLU A 148 0.94 0.59 -25.76
C GLU A 148 1.50 1.97 -25.40
N GLU A 149 0.63 2.92 -25.02
CA GLU A 149 1.05 4.24 -24.53
C GLU A 149 1.67 4.15 -23.13
N ILE A 150 1.03 3.46 -22.19
CA ILE A 150 1.52 3.26 -20.81
C ILE A 150 2.91 2.61 -20.82
N LEU A 151 3.11 1.58 -21.64
CA LEU A 151 4.38 0.83 -21.75
C LEU A 151 5.57 1.68 -22.23
N LYS A 152 5.35 2.92 -22.70
CA LYS A 152 6.43 3.85 -23.05
C LYS A 152 7.04 4.55 -21.84
N TYR A 153 6.39 4.47 -20.68
CA TYR A 153 6.74 5.24 -19.49
C TYR A 153 7.00 4.37 -18.24
N ILE A 154 6.91 3.04 -18.37
CA ILE A 154 7.20 2.06 -17.31
C ILE A 154 8.32 1.12 -17.72
#